data_AF-A0A938M8W8-F1
#
_entry.id   AF-A0A938M8W8-F1
#
_cell.length_a   1.000
_cell.length_b   1.000
_cell.length_c   1.000
_cell.angle_alpha   90.00
_cell.angle_beta   90.00
_cell.angle_gamma   90.00
#
_symmetry.space_group_name_H-M   'P 1'
#
loop_
_entity.id
_entity.type
_entity.pdbx_description
1 polymer ?
#
loop_
_entity_poly.entity_id
_entity_poly.type
_entity_poly.pdbx_seq_one_letter_code
_entity_poly.pdbx_strand_id
1 'polypeptide(L)'
;PFAAIAAVYGARNLPWLWARLKRTLQDERAPVVSVATLGLLLACALASNLLLAKSPLSLSFHNPASTQSYAKLYRISDHARLLAEVKPLVPPRASLVASEFIGTHFVHRDDFRRLSADWTESDYVLVDLKERWLNAEKAAEFLDGLVGSGRYETMYSKDGIRLLRRKSTGKGAT
;
A
#
# COMPACT_ATOMS: atom_id res chain seq x y z
N PRO A 1 7.15 -10.80 1.26
CA PRO A 1 7.28 -11.96 0.33
C PRO A 1 7.78 -13.24 1.02
N PHE A 2 8.92 -13.22 1.70
CA PHE A 2 9.51 -14.43 2.32
C PHE A 2 8.62 -15.10 3.39
N ALA A 3 7.98 -14.32 4.27
CA ALA A 3 7.06 -14.87 5.28
C ALA A 3 5.82 -15.53 4.65
N ALA A 4 5.27 -14.96 3.58
CA ALA A 4 4.14 -15.54 2.85
C ALA A 4 4.55 -16.82 2.10
N ILE A 5 5.72 -16.84 1.46
CA ILE A 5 6.28 -18.02 0.81
C ILE A 5 6.56 -19.12 1.85
N ALA A 6 7.15 -18.77 3.00
CA ALA A 6 7.40 -19.70 4.10
C ALA A 6 6.09 -20.25 4.71
N ALA A 7 5.05 -19.42 4.83
CA ALA A 7 3.74 -19.85 5.31
C ALA A 7 3.04 -20.80 4.32
N VAL A 8 3.03 -20.48 3.03
CA VAL A 8 2.42 -21.32 1.98
C VAL A 8 3.21 -22.63 1.82
N TYR A 9 4.54 -22.56 1.80
CA TYR A 9 5.39 -23.73 1.75
C TYR A 9 5.23 -24.59 3.01
N GLY A 10 5.19 -23.97 4.20
CA GLY A 10 4.96 -24.65 5.47
C GLY A 10 3.61 -25.35 5.52
N ALA A 11 2.53 -24.69 5.07
CA ALA A 11 1.19 -25.27 5.01
C ALA A 11 1.10 -26.45 4.03
N ARG A 12 1.68 -26.29 2.83
CA ARG A 12 1.67 -27.34 1.79
C ARG A 12 2.50 -28.57 2.18
N ASN A 13 3.59 -28.36 2.92
CA ASN A 13 4.48 -29.43 3.38
C ASN A 13 4.19 -29.87 4.82
N LEU A 14 3.11 -29.38 5.43
CA LEU A 14 2.76 -29.67 6.82
C LEU A 14 2.65 -31.18 7.10
N PRO A 15 2.04 -32.02 6.23
CA PRO A 15 1.97 -33.46 6.48
C PRO A 15 3.35 -34.14 6.47
N TRP A 16 4.24 -33.71 5.56
CA TRP A 16 5.61 -34.23 5.47
C TRP A 16 6.48 -33.76 6.64
N LEU A 17 6.38 -32.48 7.01
CA LEU A 17 7.04 -31.90 8.19
C LEU A 17 6.57 -32.59 9.47
N TRP A 18 5.27 -32.86 9.59
CA TRP A 18 4.68 -33.57 10.72
C TRP A 18 5.14 -35.03 10.78
N ALA A 19 5.18 -35.75 9.65
CA ALA A 19 5.70 -37.11 9.58
C ALA A 19 7.19 -37.18 9.94
N ARG A 20 7.98 -36.20 9.49
CA ARG A 20 9.41 -36.08 9.83
C ARG A 20 9.58 -35.79 11.33
N LEU A 21 8.85 -34.82 11.86
CA LEU A 21 8.83 -34.50 13.29
C LEU A 21 8.45 -35.72 14.14
N LYS A 22 7.42 -36.47 13.74
CA LYS A 22 6.97 -37.69 14.42
C LYS A 22 8.05 -38.76 14.46
N ARG A 23 8.82 -38.94 13.38
CA ARG A 23 9.98 -39.86 13.36
C ARG A 23 11.10 -39.38 14.27
N THR A 24 11.41 -38.08 14.27
CA THR A 24 12.44 -37.53 15.16
C THR A 24 12.03 -37.56 16.63
N LEU A 25 10.72 -37.54 16.91
CA LEU A 25 10.17 -37.70 18.26
C LEU A 25 10.17 -39.16 18.77
N GLN A 26 10.32 -40.15 17.88
CA GLN A 26 10.37 -41.58 18.20
C GLN A 26 11.78 -42.11 18.48
N ASP A 27 12.81 -41.40 18.06
CA ASP A 27 14.19 -41.65 18.47
C ASP A 27 14.35 -41.23 19.95
N GLU A 28 15.05 -41.95 20.82
CA GLU A 28 15.05 -41.61 22.25
C GLU A 28 15.96 -40.40 22.59
N ARG A 29 16.89 -40.04 21.68
CA ARG A 29 17.85 -38.93 21.87
C ARG A 29 17.63 -37.72 20.96
N ALA A 30 16.97 -37.89 19.81
CA ALA A 30 16.63 -36.80 18.90
C ALA A 30 15.42 -35.87 19.27
N PRO A 31 14.47 -36.23 20.18
CA PRO A 31 13.30 -35.40 20.47
C PRO A 31 13.70 -34.15 21.22
N VAL A 32 14.66 -34.25 22.14
CA VAL A 32 15.09 -33.12 22.97
C VAL A 32 15.69 -32.02 22.09
N VAL A 33 16.58 -32.37 21.15
CA VAL A 33 17.21 -31.39 20.25
C VAL A 33 16.20 -30.79 19.28
N SER A 34 15.28 -31.59 18.75
CA SER A 34 14.29 -31.11 17.77
C SER A 34 13.22 -30.23 18.41
N VAL A 35 12.74 -30.60 19.60
CA VAL A 35 11.78 -29.82 20.39
C VAL A 35 12.43 -28.53 20.90
N ALA A 36 13.68 -28.59 21.39
CA ALA A 36 14.42 -27.40 21.80
C ALA A 36 14.63 -26.43 20.62
N THR A 37 15.00 -26.95 19.44
CA THR A 37 15.18 -26.12 18.23
C THR A 37 13.87 -25.46 17.80
N LEU A 38 12.77 -26.22 17.75
CA LEU A 38 11.45 -25.68 17.42
C LEU A 38 11.00 -24.64 18.46
N GLY A 39 11.20 -24.93 19.74
CA GLY A 39 10.91 -24.03 20.85
C GLY A 39 11.70 -22.73 20.73
N LEU A 40 12.99 -22.80 20.41
CA LEU A 40 13.84 -21.64 20.17
C LEU A 40 13.34 -20.82 18.97
N LEU A 41 13.03 -21.45 17.84
CA LEU A 41 12.50 -20.75 16.66
C LEU A 41 11.18 -20.03 16.96
N LEU A 42 10.27 -20.69 17.68
CA LEU A 42 9.01 -20.10 18.11
C LEU A 42 9.24 -18.94 19.09
N ALA A 43 10.16 -19.11 20.05
CA ALA A 43 10.53 -18.06 20.99
C ALA A 43 11.15 -16.85 20.27
N CYS A 44 12.04 -17.07 19.30
CA CYS A 44 12.62 -16.01 18.48
C CYS A 44 11.55 -15.31 17.61
N ALA A 45 10.63 -16.06 17.01
CA ALA A 45 9.53 -15.49 16.22
C ALA A 45 8.58 -14.66 17.09
N LEU A 46 8.24 -15.16 18.29
CA LEU A 46 7.40 -14.45 19.24
C LEU A 46 8.10 -13.21 19.77
N ALA A 47 9.36 -13.32 20.17
CA ALA A 47 10.18 -12.19 20.62
C ALA A 47 10.33 -11.14 19.53
N SER A 48 10.60 -11.53 18.28
CA SER A 48 10.68 -10.60 17.15
C SER A 48 9.36 -9.86 16.93
N ASN A 49 8.22 -10.55 17.00
CA ASN A 49 6.91 -9.91 16.88
C ASN A 49 6.60 -8.99 18.07
N LEU A 50 6.90 -9.42 19.30
CA LEU A 50 6.68 -8.64 20.51
C LEU A 50 7.58 -7.40 20.58
N LEU A 51 8.77 -7.45 20.00
CA LEU A 51 9.72 -6.34 20.07
C LEU A 51 9.65 -5.39 18.87
N LEU A 52 9.36 -5.89 17.66
CA LEU A 52 9.60 -5.16 16.40
C LEU A 52 8.44 -5.15 15.41
N ALA A 53 7.28 -5.73 15.74
CA ALA A 53 6.15 -5.72 14.81
C ALA A 53 5.44 -4.35 14.78
N LYS A 54 4.83 -4.02 13.64
CA LYS A 54 3.87 -2.93 13.50
C LYS A 54 2.48 -3.35 13.99
N SER A 55 2.42 -3.91 15.20
CA SER A 55 1.21 -4.47 15.81
C SER A 55 0.97 -3.84 17.18
N PRO A 56 -0.28 -3.64 17.62
CA PRO A 56 -0.60 -3.17 18.97
C PRO A 56 0.02 -4.00 20.11
N LEU A 57 0.40 -5.25 19.83
CA LEU A 57 1.06 -6.13 20.81
C LEU A 57 2.56 -5.88 20.94
N SER A 58 3.18 -5.15 20.00
CA SER A 58 4.63 -4.91 20.00
C SER A 58 5.03 -3.75 20.92
N LEU A 59 6.14 -3.87 21.63
CA LEU A 59 6.74 -2.79 22.40
C LEU A 59 7.21 -1.64 21.49
N SER A 60 7.69 -1.92 20.27
CA SER A 60 8.08 -0.88 19.31
C SER A 60 6.91 -0.02 18.85
N PHE A 61 5.68 -0.53 18.94
CA PHE A 61 4.47 0.18 18.54
C PHE A 61 4.08 1.26 19.55
N HIS A 62 4.37 1.05 20.84
CA HIS A 62 4.07 2.02 21.89
C HIS A 62 5.24 2.95 22.21
N ASN A 63 6.46 2.58 21.83
CA ASN A 63 7.65 3.41 22.06
C ASN A 63 7.69 4.64 21.12
N PRO A 64 7.65 5.89 21.63
CA PRO A 64 7.67 7.11 20.80
C PRO A 64 8.98 7.33 20.03
N ALA A 65 10.10 6.77 20.51
CA ALA A 65 11.38 6.82 19.79
C ALA A 65 11.38 5.94 18.54
N SER A 66 10.59 4.87 18.52
CA SER A 66 10.47 3.94 17.39
C SER A 66 9.84 4.61 16.17
N THR A 67 10.30 4.27 14.96
CA THR A 67 9.66 4.67 13.69
C THR A 67 8.32 3.96 13.47
N GLN A 68 8.07 2.88 14.20
CA GLN A 68 6.85 2.09 14.14
C GLN A 68 5.84 2.50 15.22
N SER A 69 6.10 3.56 15.98
CA SER A 69 5.19 4.06 16.99
C SER A 69 3.82 4.34 16.40
N TYR A 70 2.74 3.95 17.09
CA TYR A 70 1.37 4.26 16.68
C TYR A 70 1.16 5.77 16.50
N ALA A 71 1.80 6.59 17.34
CA ALA A 71 1.74 8.04 17.27
C ALA A 71 2.36 8.60 15.99
N LYS A 72 3.20 7.83 15.29
CA LYS A 72 3.76 8.18 13.97
C LYS A 72 2.96 7.52 12.85
N LEU A 73 2.54 6.26 13.02
CA LEU A 73 1.82 5.49 12.00
C LEU A 73 0.39 6.00 11.73
N TYR A 74 -0.33 6.40 12.77
CA TYR A 74 -1.74 6.83 12.67
C TYR A 74 -1.91 8.35 12.69
N ARG A 75 -0.81 9.11 12.70
CA ARG A 75 -0.89 10.56 12.59
C ARG A 75 -1.14 10.92 11.14
N ILE A 76 -2.28 11.56 10.88
CA ILE A 76 -2.58 12.16 9.58
C ILE A 76 -1.48 13.19 9.30
N SER A 77 -0.68 12.93 8.27
CA SER A 77 0.37 13.85 7.82
C SER A 77 -0.25 15.10 7.20
N ASP A 78 0.48 16.22 7.20
CA ASP A 78 0.01 17.43 6.53
C ASP A 78 -0.26 17.19 5.04
N HIS A 79 0.55 16.34 4.41
CA HIS A 79 0.32 15.85 3.05
C HIS A 79 -1.03 15.13 2.91
N ALA A 80 -1.37 14.20 3.80
CA ALA A 80 -2.65 13.48 3.76
C ALA A 80 -3.86 14.40 4.01
N ARG A 81 -3.70 15.49 4.76
CA ARG A 81 -4.78 16.49 4.98
C ARG A 81 -5.18 17.19 3.69
N LEU A 82 -4.26 17.33 2.72
CA LEU A 82 -4.56 17.94 1.42
C LEU A 82 -5.62 17.16 0.63
N LEU A 83 -5.84 15.88 0.91
CA LEU A 83 -6.92 15.12 0.29
C LEU A 83 -8.30 15.69 0.60
N ALA A 84 -8.48 16.32 1.76
CA ALA A 84 -9.73 17.02 2.10
C ALA A 84 -9.97 18.24 1.19
N GLU A 85 -8.90 18.91 0.73
CA GLU A 85 -8.98 20.02 -0.23
C GLU A 85 -9.29 19.52 -1.65
N VAL A 86 -8.73 18.37 -2.05
CA VAL A 86 -8.86 17.82 -3.41
C VAL A 86 -10.18 17.11 -3.65
N LYS A 87 -10.68 16.35 -2.67
CA LYS A 87 -11.90 15.55 -2.79
C LYS A 87 -13.12 16.31 -3.32
N PRO A 88 -13.44 17.54 -2.87
CA PRO A 88 -14.59 18.30 -3.38
C PRO A 88 -14.39 18.83 -4.81
N LEU A 89 -13.16 18.89 -5.33
CA LEU A 89 -12.87 19.40 -6.68
C LEU A 89 -13.25 18.42 -7.80
N VAL A 90 -13.46 17.15 -7.44
CA VAL A 90 -13.84 16.09 -8.37
C VAL A 90 -15.34 15.84 -8.22
N PRO A 91 -16.19 16.08 -9.24
CA PRO A 91 -17.62 15.80 -9.16
C PRO A 91 -17.90 14.31 -8.90
N PRO A 92 -18.94 13.92 -8.13
CA PRO A 92 -19.16 12.52 -7.72
C PRO A 92 -19.31 11.53 -8.88
N ARG A 93 -19.88 11.97 -10.01
CA ARG A 93 -20.14 11.14 -11.21
C ARG A 93 -19.07 11.25 -12.30
N ALA A 94 -18.06 12.08 -12.10
CA ALA A 94 -16.98 12.23 -13.08
C ALA A 94 -16.04 11.03 -13.02
N SER A 95 -15.58 10.59 -14.19
CA SER A 95 -14.60 9.52 -14.30
C SER A 95 -13.25 9.96 -13.72
N LEU A 96 -12.66 9.13 -12.86
CA LEU A 96 -11.43 9.47 -12.13
C LEU A 96 -10.40 8.34 -12.26
N VAL A 97 -9.23 8.70 -12.76
CA VAL A 97 -8.02 7.89 -12.62
C VAL A 97 -7.16 8.45 -11.49
N ALA A 98 -6.74 7.60 -10.55
CA ALA A 98 -5.82 8.04 -9.49
C ALA A 98 -4.70 7.05 -9.14
N SER A 99 -3.60 7.56 -8.58
CA SER A 99 -2.51 6.73 -8.05
C SER A 99 -2.98 5.81 -6.92
N GLU A 100 -2.24 4.74 -6.60
CA GLU A 100 -2.78 3.60 -5.87
C GLU A 100 -3.29 3.97 -4.47
N PHE A 101 -2.48 4.69 -3.68
CA PHE A 101 -2.85 5.02 -2.31
C PHE A 101 -3.90 6.12 -2.22
N ILE A 102 -3.76 7.21 -2.98
CA ILE A 102 -4.79 8.26 -3.01
C ILE A 102 -6.11 7.69 -3.52
N GLY A 103 -6.08 6.81 -4.52
CA GLY A 103 -7.25 6.19 -5.12
C GLY A 103 -8.13 5.44 -4.10
N THR A 104 -7.56 4.93 -3.01
CA THR A 104 -8.33 4.28 -1.94
C THR A 104 -9.38 5.19 -1.31
N HIS A 105 -9.18 6.52 -1.35
CA HIS A 105 -10.14 7.51 -0.85
C HIS A 105 -11.33 7.76 -1.79
N PHE A 106 -11.29 7.21 -3.01
CA PHE A 106 -12.23 7.43 -4.10
C PHE A 106 -12.94 6.15 -4.59
N VAL A 107 -12.72 5.01 -3.93
CA VAL A 107 -13.29 3.70 -4.30
C VAL A 107 -14.81 3.60 -4.27
N HIS A 108 -15.49 4.60 -3.70
CA HIS A 108 -16.95 4.68 -3.63
C HIS A 108 -17.57 5.32 -4.90
N ARG A 109 -16.75 5.66 -5.90
CA ARG A 109 -17.20 6.24 -7.16
C ARG A 109 -17.53 5.16 -8.19
N ASP A 110 -18.51 5.44 -9.03
CA ASP A 110 -18.97 4.52 -10.07
C ASP A 110 -17.89 4.29 -11.15
N ASP A 111 -17.21 5.35 -11.60
CA ASP A 111 -16.13 5.28 -12.60
C ASP A 111 -14.80 5.72 -11.99
N PHE A 112 -14.25 4.84 -11.14
CA PHE A 112 -12.90 4.96 -10.60
C PHE A 112 -11.97 3.91 -11.19
N ARG A 113 -10.81 4.35 -11.67
CA ARG A 113 -9.75 3.49 -12.19
C ARG A 113 -8.41 3.80 -11.51
N ARG A 114 -7.62 2.77 -11.26
CA ARG A 114 -6.24 2.97 -10.77
C ARG A 114 -5.35 3.42 -11.91
N LEU A 115 -4.35 4.26 -11.61
CA LEU A 115 -3.30 4.74 -12.51
C LEU A 115 -2.38 3.56 -12.93
N SER A 116 -2.94 2.70 -13.77
CA SER A 116 -2.30 1.52 -14.38
C SER A 116 -2.95 1.19 -15.73
N ALA A 117 -4.03 1.89 -16.09
CA ALA A 117 -4.85 1.70 -17.27
C ALA A 117 -4.81 2.92 -18.20
N ASP A 118 -5.40 2.78 -19.39
CA ASP A 118 -5.63 3.87 -20.33
C ASP A 118 -6.34 5.05 -19.64
N TRP A 119 -5.58 6.12 -19.46
CA TRP A 119 -5.99 7.38 -18.83
C TRP A 119 -6.57 8.38 -19.84
N THR A 120 -6.47 8.06 -21.12
CA THR A 120 -6.79 8.91 -22.28
C THR A 120 -8.25 9.35 -22.33
N GLU A 121 -9.13 8.68 -21.59
CA GLU A 121 -10.57 8.95 -21.58
C GLU A 121 -11.12 9.50 -20.27
N SER A 122 -10.31 9.60 -19.21
CA SER A 122 -10.83 10.05 -17.90
C SER A 122 -11.02 11.56 -17.83
N ASP A 123 -12.08 11.99 -17.17
CA ASP A 123 -12.40 13.40 -16.90
C ASP A 123 -11.40 14.01 -15.92
N TYR A 124 -10.95 13.22 -14.94
CA TYR A 124 -9.99 13.64 -13.93
C TYR A 124 -8.83 12.66 -13.78
N VAL A 125 -7.64 13.21 -13.56
CA VAL A 125 -6.41 12.45 -13.26
C VAL A 125 -5.81 13.00 -11.97
N LEU A 126 -5.69 12.16 -10.95
CA LEU A 126 -5.21 12.53 -9.62
C LEU A 126 -3.98 11.72 -9.22
N VAL A 127 -2.84 12.35 -9.03
CA VAL A 127 -1.58 11.66 -8.77
C VAL A 127 -0.90 12.21 -7.53
N ASP A 128 -0.41 11.32 -6.67
CA ASP A 128 0.55 11.61 -5.62
C ASP A 128 1.98 11.36 -6.09
N LEU A 129 2.75 12.43 -6.33
CA LEU A 129 4.16 12.32 -6.71
C LEU A 129 5.08 11.88 -5.54
N LYS A 130 4.57 11.80 -4.30
CA LYS A 130 5.30 11.26 -3.15
C LYS A 130 5.00 9.80 -2.87
N GLU A 131 4.18 9.17 -3.69
CA GLU A 131 3.84 7.76 -3.57
C GLU A 131 5.09 6.87 -3.72
N ARG A 132 5.37 6.04 -2.71
CA ARG A 132 6.61 5.25 -2.61
C ARG A 132 6.91 4.36 -3.81
N TRP A 133 5.87 3.84 -4.47
CA TRP A 133 6.01 2.90 -5.59
C TRP A 133 5.94 3.58 -6.95
N LEU A 134 5.67 4.89 -6.99
CA LEU A 134 5.58 5.67 -8.19
C LEU A 134 6.95 6.29 -8.52
N ASN A 135 7.38 6.20 -9.78
CA ASN A 135 8.52 7.00 -10.24
C ASN A 135 8.05 8.46 -10.42
N ALA A 136 8.36 9.31 -9.44
CA ALA A 136 7.88 10.68 -9.36
C ALA A 136 8.26 11.53 -10.58
N GLU A 137 9.48 11.38 -11.10
CA GLU A 137 9.96 12.12 -12.26
C GLU A 137 9.18 11.75 -13.52
N LYS A 138 9.06 10.44 -13.81
CA LYS A 138 8.26 9.96 -14.95
C LYS A 138 6.79 10.34 -14.84
N ALA A 139 6.23 10.29 -13.63
CA ALA A 139 4.86 10.70 -13.39
C ALA A 139 4.66 12.21 -13.58
N ALA A 140 5.61 13.03 -13.13
CA ALA A 140 5.58 14.48 -13.32
C ALA A 140 5.69 14.84 -14.80
N GLU A 141 6.66 14.28 -15.52
CA GLU A 141 6.85 14.47 -16.97
C GLU A 141 5.59 14.08 -17.73
N PHE A 142 4.99 12.95 -17.37
CA PHE A 142 3.74 12.48 -17.94
C PHE A 142 2.58 13.48 -17.74
N LEU A 143 2.39 13.98 -16.51
CA LEU A 143 1.36 14.96 -16.19
C LEU A 143 1.60 16.30 -16.90
N ASP A 144 2.86 16.70 -17.07
CA ASP A 144 3.21 17.90 -17.82
C ASP A 144 2.95 17.71 -19.32
N GLY A 145 3.20 16.52 -19.87
CA GLY A 145 2.80 16.15 -21.23
C GLY A 145 1.28 16.20 -21.44
N LEU A 146 0.49 15.79 -20.43
CA LEU A 146 -0.98 15.91 -20.47
C LEU A 146 -1.44 17.36 -20.56
N VAL A 147 -0.88 18.22 -19.71
CA VAL A 147 -1.20 19.65 -19.72
C VAL A 147 -0.72 20.30 -21.01
N GLY A 148 0.51 19.98 -21.46
CA GLY A 148 1.09 20.46 -22.71
C GLY A 148 0.31 20.06 -23.96
N SER A 149 -0.41 18.93 -23.91
CA SER A 149 -1.31 18.51 -25.00
C SER A 149 -2.55 19.42 -25.16
N GLY A 150 -2.81 20.31 -24.20
CA GLY A 150 -3.97 21.20 -24.18
C GLY A 150 -5.29 20.52 -23.85
N ARG A 151 -5.34 19.17 -23.78
CA ARG A 151 -6.54 18.38 -23.46
C ARG A 151 -6.90 18.41 -21.98
N TYR A 152 -5.91 18.66 -21.11
CA TYR A 152 -6.08 18.72 -19.67
C TYR A 152 -5.64 20.09 -19.14
N GLU A 153 -6.16 20.46 -17.98
CA GLU A 153 -5.71 21.61 -17.20
C GLU A 153 -5.48 21.22 -15.75
N THR A 154 -4.53 21.91 -15.11
CA THR A 154 -4.23 21.71 -13.68
C THR A 154 -5.29 22.40 -12.84
N MET A 155 -6.03 21.62 -12.05
CA MET A 155 -7.02 22.12 -11.08
C MET A 155 -6.41 22.30 -9.69
N TYR A 156 -5.43 21.47 -9.33
CA TYR A 156 -4.78 21.49 -8.03
C TYR A 156 -3.33 21.02 -8.15
N SER A 157 -2.41 21.69 -7.47
CA SER A 157 -0.99 21.31 -7.39
C SER A 157 -0.38 21.80 -6.09
N LYS A 158 -0.24 20.91 -5.09
CA LYS A 158 0.35 21.24 -3.79
C LYS A 158 0.99 20.02 -3.16
N ASP A 159 2.21 20.19 -2.67
CA ASP A 159 2.99 19.17 -1.96
C ASP A 159 3.11 17.81 -2.67
N GLY A 160 3.17 17.78 -4.00
CA GLY A 160 3.26 16.55 -4.80
C GLY A 160 1.90 15.96 -5.21
N ILE A 161 0.78 16.44 -4.66
CA ILE A 161 -0.55 16.07 -5.15
C ILE A 161 -0.90 16.94 -6.36
N ARG A 162 -1.20 16.29 -7.49
CA ARG A 162 -1.64 16.94 -8.72
C ARG A 162 -3.01 16.42 -9.16
N LEU A 163 -3.96 17.32 -9.36
CA LEU A 163 -5.25 17.03 -9.98
C LEU A 163 -5.35 17.73 -11.33
N LEU A 164 -5.57 16.95 -12.38
CA LEU A 164 -5.86 17.46 -13.71
C LEU A 164 -7.33 17.21 -14.05
N ARG A 165 -7.94 18.15 -14.78
CA ARG A 165 -9.28 18.02 -15.37
C ARG A 165 -9.16 18.03 -16.89
N ARG A 166 -9.89 17.15 -17.56
CA ARG A 166 -10.03 17.16 -19.01
C ARG A 166 -10.87 18.37 -19.42
N LYS A 167 -10.35 19.18 -20.35
CA LYS A 167 -11.14 20.28 -20.93
C LYS A 167 -12.25 19.66 -21.76
N SER A 168 -13.49 20.12 -21.60
CA SER A 168 -14.57 19.69 -22.49
C SER A 168 -14.19 20.11 -23.90
N THR A 169 -13.93 19.15 -24.79
CA THR A 169 -13.94 19.44 -26.22
C THR A 169 -15.34 19.92 -26.51
N GLY A 170 -15.54 21.20 -26.84
CA GLY A 170 -16.86 21.84 -27.03
C GLY A 170 -17.66 21.30 -28.23
N LYS A 171 -17.76 19.98 -28.40
CA LYS A 171 -18.37 19.25 -29.51
C LYS A 171 -19.63 18.47 -29.09
N GLY A 172 -20.24 18.77 -27.95
CA GLY A 172 -21.39 18.01 -27.43
C GLY A 172 -22.50 18.85 -26.79
N ALA A 173 -22.61 20.13 -27.14
CA ALA A 173 -23.80 20.93 -26.85
C ALA A 173 -24.58 21.13 -28.15
N THR A 174 -25.28 20.09 -28.58
CA THR A 174 -26.36 20.14 -29.58
C THR A 174 -27.54 19.40 -29.01
#